data_AF-T1BWE7-F1
#
_entry.id   AF-T1BWE7-F1
#
_cell.length_a   1.000
_cell.length_b   1.000
_cell.length_c   1.000
_cell.angle_alpha   90.00
_cell.angle_beta   90.00
_cell.angle_gamma   90.00
#
_symmetry.space_group_name_H-M   'P 1'
#
loop_
_entity.id
_entity.type
_entity.pdbx_description
1 polymer ?
#
loop_
_entity_poly.entity_id
_entity_poly.type
_entity_poly.pdbx_seq_one_letter_code
_entity_poly.pdbx_strand_id
1 'polypeptide(L)'
;MTADAGIGQFQGALKTLLRSPRVDGVLVIASPTGTFTSEEAARAILGGRGRSSKGVAACLFGVNDVSEAIHFLESRGVPAFTFPEEGVQGLGSLARDYAWRTRPRTQVRTFPVDRKAARATVARARRDGLSVLPEYASRELLEAYGIPFAPVRRVPDADGAVRAAEEVGYPVVLKVVSPEISHKTDVGGVALDLRDAAAVRAAVDRMRSTLRVRAPKARIEGFEVEAQVAGGEGGPDRHAARPGVRPGRRLRARGDLRR
;
A
#
# COMPACT_ATOMS: atom_id res chain seq x y z
N MET A 1 12.93 4.66 -40.81
CA MET A 1 14.10 5.13 -41.58
C MET A 1 14.57 3.98 -42.45
N THR A 2 15.07 4.26 -43.65
CA THR A 2 15.65 3.25 -44.54
C THR A 2 17.05 2.83 -44.04
N ALA A 3 17.58 1.71 -44.56
CA ALA A 3 18.88 1.15 -44.15
C ALA A 3 20.07 2.10 -44.39
N ASP A 4 19.94 3.09 -45.28
CA ASP A 4 20.98 4.07 -45.60
C ASP A 4 21.00 5.30 -44.66
N ALA A 5 20.18 5.32 -43.61
CA ALA A 5 20.08 6.48 -42.74
C ALA A 5 21.33 6.63 -41.85
N GLY A 6 22.14 7.65 -42.13
CA GLY A 6 23.35 7.95 -41.37
C GLY A 6 23.07 8.57 -39.99
N ILE A 7 24.10 8.59 -39.14
CA ILE A 7 24.01 9.04 -37.75
C ILE A 7 23.47 10.47 -37.58
N GLY A 8 23.78 11.37 -38.52
CA GLY A 8 23.28 12.76 -38.51
C GLY A 8 21.77 12.86 -38.77
N GLN A 9 21.24 12.04 -39.68
CA GLN A 9 19.79 12.00 -39.97
C GLN A 9 19.03 11.45 -38.77
N PHE A 10 19.58 10.45 -38.10
CA PHE A 10 19.04 9.88 -36.88
C PHE A 10 18.94 10.91 -35.73
N GLN A 11 20.03 11.65 -35.48
CA GLN A 11 20.02 12.73 -34.49
C GLN A 11 19.01 13.84 -34.85
N GLY A 12 18.93 14.22 -36.13
CA GLY A 12 17.99 15.21 -36.63
C GLY A 12 16.53 14.79 -36.47
N ALA A 13 16.22 13.51 -36.73
CA ALA A 13 14.88 12.95 -36.53
C ALA A 13 14.47 12.98 -35.06
N LEU A 14 15.33 12.54 -34.15
CA LEU A 14 15.07 12.60 -32.70
C LEU A 14 14.79 14.04 -32.24
N LYS A 15 15.63 15.00 -32.66
CA LYS A 15 15.44 16.42 -32.33
C LYS A 15 14.11 16.97 -32.85
N THR A 16 13.70 16.54 -34.05
CA THR A 16 12.43 16.94 -34.66
C THR A 16 11.23 16.37 -33.89
N LEU A 17 11.26 15.08 -33.56
CA LEU A 17 10.22 14.43 -32.77
C LEU A 17 10.05 15.08 -31.40
N LEU A 18 11.15 15.38 -30.71
CA LEU A 18 11.10 16.03 -29.39
C LEU A 18 10.56 17.46 -29.44
N ARG A 19 10.68 18.17 -30.57
CA ARG A 19 10.06 19.50 -30.76
C ARG A 19 8.57 19.43 -31.08
N SER A 20 8.06 18.30 -31.58
CA SER A 20 6.66 18.17 -31.96
C SER A 20 5.75 18.17 -30.73
N PRO A 21 4.71 19.03 -30.65
CA PRO A 21 3.77 19.01 -29.53
C PRO A 21 2.89 17.75 -29.49
N ARG A 22 2.92 16.92 -30.54
CA ARG A 22 2.18 15.64 -30.62
C ARG A 22 2.94 14.43 -30.06
N VAL A 23 4.16 14.65 -29.57
CA VAL A 23 5.05 13.59 -29.07
C VAL A 23 5.47 13.96 -27.66
N ASP A 24 5.15 13.11 -26.67
CA ASP A 24 5.48 13.32 -25.26
C ASP A 24 6.73 12.53 -24.80
N GLY A 25 7.12 11.53 -25.59
CA GLY A 25 8.33 10.76 -25.38
C GLY A 25 8.72 9.96 -26.61
N VAL A 26 9.97 9.52 -26.66
CA VAL A 26 10.55 8.77 -27.79
C VAL A 26 11.31 7.57 -27.27
N LEU A 27 10.97 6.37 -27.76
CA LEU A 27 11.83 5.20 -27.68
C LEU A 27 12.68 5.16 -28.94
N VAL A 28 14.00 5.24 -28.77
CA VAL A 28 14.94 5.13 -29.86
C VAL A 28 15.38 3.68 -29.97
N ILE A 29 15.04 3.03 -31.06
CA ILE A 29 15.47 1.66 -31.34
C ILE A 29 16.60 1.72 -32.36
N ALA A 30 17.78 1.23 -31.99
CA ALA A 30 18.94 1.20 -32.88
C ALA A 30 19.61 -0.17 -32.83
N SER A 31 19.80 -0.74 -34.02
CA SER A 31 20.66 -1.90 -34.25
C SER A 31 21.77 -1.49 -35.20
N PRO A 32 22.98 -1.19 -34.70
CA PRO A 32 24.06 -0.71 -35.54
C PRO A 32 24.56 -1.84 -36.47
N THR A 33 24.13 -1.82 -37.73
CA THR A 33 24.58 -2.76 -38.77
C THR A 33 25.55 -2.03 -39.70
N GLY A 34 26.80 -1.87 -39.28
CA GLY A 34 27.93 -1.44 -40.11
C GLY A 34 27.99 0.04 -40.51
N THR A 35 26.90 0.82 -40.44
CA THR A 35 26.88 2.25 -40.83
C THR A 35 27.28 3.20 -39.70
N PHE A 36 27.23 2.76 -38.45
CA PHE A 36 27.71 3.47 -37.26
C PHE A 36 27.90 2.48 -36.10
N THR A 37 28.60 2.87 -35.05
CA THR A 37 28.79 2.06 -33.84
C THR A 37 27.72 2.33 -32.77
N SER A 38 27.63 1.46 -31.76
CA SER A 38 26.74 1.63 -30.61
C SER A 38 27.06 2.91 -29.82
N GLU A 39 28.34 3.29 -29.73
CA GLU A 39 28.80 4.51 -29.09
C GLU A 39 28.41 5.76 -29.90
N GLU A 40 28.51 5.70 -31.22
CA GLU A 40 28.05 6.77 -32.11
C GLU A 40 26.53 6.96 -31.97
N ALA A 41 25.76 5.86 -31.95
CA ALA A 41 24.33 5.88 -31.66
C ALA A 41 24.03 6.53 -30.29
N ALA A 42 24.72 6.11 -29.23
CA ALA A 42 24.54 6.68 -27.89
C ALA A 42 24.82 8.19 -27.83
N ARG A 43 25.90 8.64 -28.48
CA ARG A 43 26.24 10.08 -28.59
C ARG A 43 25.18 10.83 -29.38
N ALA A 44 24.68 10.26 -30.48
CA ALA A 44 23.63 10.87 -31.28
C ALA A 44 22.29 10.96 -30.53
N ILE A 45 21.92 9.95 -29.74
CA ILE A 45 20.74 9.98 -28.87
C ILE A 45 20.85 11.13 -27.88
N LEU A 46 21.98 11.25 -27.19
CA LEU A 46 22.20 12.32 -26.22
C LEU A 46 22.21 13.71 -26.90
N GLY A 47 22.89 13.84 -28.03
CA GLY A 47 22.94 15.06 -28.82
C GLY A 47 21.57 15.47 -29.40
N GLY A 48 20.75 14.49 -29.77
CA GLY A 48 19.39 14.70 -30.27
C GLY A 48 18.40 15.03 -29.15
N ARG A 49 18.55 14.43 -27.97
CA ARG A 49 17.81 14.78 -26.75
C ARG A 49 18.05 16.23 -26.36
N GLY A 50 19.31 16.68 -26.38
CA GLY A 50 19.70 18.03 -25.98
C GLY A 50 19.13 18.40 -24.60
N ARG A 51 18.43 19.54 -24.52
CA ARG A 51 17.77 20.03 -23.29
C ARG A 51 16.27 19.70 -23.21
N SER A 52 15.78 18.74 -23.99
CA SER A 52 14.36 18.37 -23.98
C SER A 52 13.95 17.82 -22.60
N SER A 53 12.78 18.24 -22.13
CA SER A 53 12.13 17.71 -20.92
C SER A 53 11.30 16.46 -21.18
N LYS A 54 11.09 16.09 -22.44
CA LYS A 54 10.32 14.89 -22.83
C LYS A 54 11.13 13.63 -22.58
N GLY A 55 10.43 12.54 -22.26
CA GLY A 55 11.04 11.25 -21.97
C GLY A 55 11.76 10.69 -23.20
N VAL A 56 13.03 10.34 -23.06
CA VAL A 56 13.79 9.61 -24.09
C VAL A 56 14.30 8.34 -23.46
N ALA A 57 14.03 7.21 -24.10
CA ALA A 57 14.63 5.92 -23.76
C ALA A 57 15.32 5.36 -25.01
N ALA A 58 16.31 4.51 -24.80
CA ALA A 58 17.02 3.81 -25.86
C ALA A 58 16.80 2.30 -25.77
N CYS A 59 16.74 1.64 -26.91
CA CYS A 59 16.84 0.21 -27.05
C CYS A 59 18.00 -0.06 -28.01
N LEU A 60 19.11 -0.58 -27.46
CA LEU A 60 20.33 -0.87 -28.21
C LEU A 60 20.51 -2.39 -28.23
N PHE A 61 20.50 -2.98 -29.42
CA PHE A 61 20.75 -4.42 -29.58
C PHE A 61 21.53 -4.70 -30.87
N GLY A 62 22.43 -5.67 -30.81
CA GLY A 62 23.27 -6.04 -31.95
C GLY A 62 24.23 -7.17 -31.60
N VAL A 63 24.98 -7.61 -32.61
CA VAL A 63 25.94 -8.72 -32.50
C VAL A 63 27.20 -8.33 -31.70
N ASN A 64 27.46 -7.03 -31.58
CA ASN A 64 28.60 -6.47 -30.85
C ASN A 64 28.20 -6.08 -29.43
N ASP A 65 29.19 -5.98 -28.54
CA ASP A 65 28.97 -5.49 -27.17
C ASP A 65 28.40 -4.06 -27.19
N VAL A 66 27.27 -3.87 -26.49
CA VAL A 66 26.57 -2.59 -26.34
C VAL A 66 26.69 -2.02 -24.93
N SER A 67 27.40 -2.70 -24.03
CA SER A 67 27.44 -2.39 -22.59
C SER A 67 27.97 -0.98 -22.30
N GLU A 68 29.04 -0.56 -22.99
CA GLU A 68 29.60 0.79 -22.88
C GLU A 68 28.62 1.87 -23.34
N ALA A 69 27.90 1.63 -24.43
CA ALA A 69 26.90 2.55 -24.95
C ALA A 69 25.69 2.69 -24.00
N ILE A 70 25.24 1.58 -23.41
CA ILE A 70 24.19 1.55 -22.38
C ILE A 70 24.66 2.35 -21.16
N HIS A 71 25.84 2.04 -20.62
CA HIS A 71 26.38 2.73 -19.44
C HIS A 71 26.57 4.24 -19.69
N PHE A 72 27.02 4.61 -20.90
CA PHE A 72 27.16 6.00 -21.31
C PHE A 72 25.83 6.77 -21.28
N LEU A 73 24.73 6.14 -21.75
CA LEU A 73 23.40 6.74 -21.75
C LEU A 73 22.82 6.85 -20.34
N GLU A 74 22.90 5.76 -19.56
CA GLU A 74 22.33 5.69 -18.22
C GLU A 74 22.99 6.68 -17.26
N SER A 75 24.33 6.78 -17.29
CA SER A 75 25.09 7.77 -16.51
C SER A 75 24.71 9.23 -16.82
N ARG A 76 23.99 9.48 -17.92
CA ARG A 76 23.50 10.80 -18.35
C ARG A 76 21.97 10.91 -18.31
N GLY A 77 21.32 9.96 -17.63
CA GLY A 77 19.89 9.96 -17.37
C GLY A 77 19.04 9.61 -18.59
N VAL A 78 19.57 8.84 -19.55
CA VAL A 78 18.77 8.20 -20.60
C VAL A 78 18.73 6.71 -20.30
N PRO A 79 17.58 6.14 -19.89
CA PRO A 79 17.48 4.70 -19.67
C PRO A 79 17.67 3.96 -21.00
N ALA A 80 18.50 2.93 -20.98
CA ALA A 80 18.83 2.11 -22.14
C ALA A 80 18.53 0.64 -21.85
N PHE A 81 17.88 -0.02 -22.79
CA PHE A 81 17.37 -1.38 -22.65
C PHE A 81 17.88 -2.27 -23.77
N THR A 82 17.93 -3.58 -23.53
CA THR A 82 18.29 -4.55 -24.55
C THR A 82 17.08 -4.89 -25.43
N PHE A 83 15.89 -4.94 -24.83
CA PHE A 83 14.66 -5.35 -25.53
C PHE A 83 13.68 -4.18 -25.68
N PRO A 84 13.01 -4.02 -26.85
CA PRO A 84 12.05 -2.95 -27.08
C PRO A 84 10.90 -2.93 -26.07
N GLU A 85 10.44 -4.10 -25.62
CA GLU A 85 9.36 -4.27 -24.66
C GLU A 85 9.69 -3.62 -23.32
N GLU A 86 10.92 -3.81 -22.84
CA GLU A 86 11.42 -3.17 -21.62
C GLU A 86 11.46 -1.64 -21.79
N GLY A 87 11.90 -1.16 -22.96
CA GLY A 87 11.89 0.27 -23.29
C GLY A 87 10.50 0.89 -23.27
N VAL A 88 9.50 0.19 -23.82
CA VAL A 88 8.10 0.61 -23.78
C VAL A 88 7.57 0.60 -22.34
N GLN A 89 7.87 -0.44 -21.56
CA GLN A 89 7.47 -0.53 -20.14
C GLN A 89 8.10 0.58 -19.30
N GLY A 90 9.36 0.91 -19.54
CA GLY A 90 10.10 1.99 -18.89
C GLY A 90 9.47 3.36 -19.18
N LEU A 91 9.26 3.69 -20.46
CA LEU A 91 8.57 4.93 -20.85
C LEU A 91 7.13 4.98 -20.32
N GLY A 92 6.40 3.86 -20.33
CA GLY A 92 5.05 3.78 -19.77
C GLY A 92 5.03 4.04 -18.25
N SER A 93 6.06 3.62 -17.53
CA SER A 93 6.21 3.91 -16.10
C SER A 93 6.50 5.40 -15.85
N LEU A 94 7.37 6.01 -16.64
CA LEU A 94 7.62 7.45 -16.60
C LEU A 94 6.36 8.26 -16.92
N ALA A 95 5.59 7.86 -17.93
CA ALA A 95 4.32 8.51 -18.29
C ALA A 95 3.29 8.41 -17.14
N ARG A 96 3.18 7.25 -16.48
CA ARG A 96 2.29 7.08 -15.31
C ARG A 96 2.72 7.93 -14.13
N ASP A 97 4.01 7.99 -13.83
CA ASP A 97 4.55 8.82 -12.75
C ASP A 97 4.30 10.30 -13.04
N TYR A 98 4.60 10.76 -14.25
CA TYR A 98 4.32 12.12 -14.71
C TYR A 98 2.84 12.46 -14.59
N ALA A 99 1.94 11.59 -15.08
CA ALA A 99 0.50 11.77 -14.98
C ALA A 99 0.03 11.80 -13.53
N TRP A 100 0.64 11.03 -12.63
CA TRP A 100 0.31 11.05 -11.20
C TRP A 100 0.76 12.35 -10.52
N ARG A 101 1.97 12.83 -10.81
CA ARG A 101 2.53 14.07 -10.24
C ARG A 101 1.84 15.33 -10.74
N THR A 102 1.44 15.34 -12.01
CA THR A 102 0.77 16.48 -12.65
C THR A 102 -0.74 16.43 -12.53
N ARG A 103 -1.30 15.32 -12.02
CA ARG A 103 -2.73 15.22 -11.74
C ARG A 103 -3.15 16.38 -10.82
N PRO A 104 -4.16 17.17 -11.21
CA PRO A 104 -4.71 18.19 -10.33
C PRO A 104 -5.08 17.58 -8.98
N ARG A 105 -4.59 18.18 -7.89
CA ARG A 105 -4.97 17.76 -6.54
C ARG A 105 -6.48 17.92 -6.43
N THR A 106 -7.19 16.81 -6.33
CA THR A 106 -8.64 16.85 -6.10
C THR A 106 -8.90 17.48 -4.74
N GLN A 107 -10.03 18.18 -4.60
CA GLN A 107 -10.50 18.64 -3.29
C GLN A 107 -10.58 17.44 -2.34
N VAL A 108 -10.19 17.66 -1.08
CA VAL A 108 -10.32 16.63 -0.03
C VAL A 108 -11.80 16.36 0.13
N ARG A 109 -12.22 15.10 -0.10
CA ARG A 109 -13.59 14.70 0.18
C ARG A 109 -13.89 14.90 1.66
N THR A 110 -14.91 15.69 1.95
CA THR A 110 -15.44 15.83 3.31
C THR A 110 -16.57 14.83 3.49
N PHE A 111 -16.70 14.34 4.72
CA PHE A 111 -17.77 13.45 5.13
C PHE A 111 -18.49 14.11 6.32
N PRO A 112 -19.82 13.97 6.43
CA PRO A 112 -20.54 14.38 7.63
C PRO A 112 -20.10 13.47 8.78
N VAL A 113 -19.37 14.02 9.75
CA VAL A 113 -18.80 13.29 10.88
C VAL A 113 -18.95 14.10 12.17
N ASP A 114 -19.11 13.42 13.30
CA ASP A 114 -19.17 14.06 14.61
C ASP A 114 -17.76 14.32 15.16
N ARG A 115 -17.16 15.42 14.69
CA ARG A 115 -15.84 15.85 15.17
C ARG A 115 -15.84 16.19 16.67
N LYS A 116 -16.98 16.56 17.25
CA LYS A 116 -17.07 16.94 18.65
C LYS A 116 -16.96 15.68 19.53
N ALA A 117 -17.70 14.63 19.19
CA ALA A 117 -17.60 13.32 19.85
C ALA A 117 -16.18 12.75 19.73
N ALA A 118 -15.62 12.72 18.51
CA ALA A 118 -14.26 12.24 18.28
C ALA A 118 -13.20 12.97 19.15
N ARG A 119 -13.29 14.30 19.24
CA ARG A 119 -12.39 15.10 20.09
C ARG A 119 -12.60 14.81 21.57
N ALA A 120 -13.83 14.61 22.01
CA ALA A 120 -14.14 14.29 23.40
C ALA A 120 -13.54 12.94 23.82
N THR A 121 -13.62 11.92 22.96
CA THR A 121 -13.03 10.60 23.20
C THR A 121 -11.50 10.68 23.33
N VAL A 122 -10.82 11.38 22.41
CA VAL A 122 -9.37 11.57 22.48
C VAL A 122 -8.96 12.39 23.70
N ALA A 123 -9.72 13.44 24.04
CA ALA A 123 -9.44 14.27 25.21
C ALA A 123 -9.60 13.49 26.52
N ARG A 124 -10.59 12.59 26.61
CA ARG A 124 -10.78 11.70 27.76
C ARG A 124 -9.58 10.77 27.93
N ALA A 125 -9.19 10.05 26.88
CA ALA A 125 -8.03 9.15 26.95
C ALA A 125 -6.73 9.88 27.34
N ARG A 126 -6.53 11.12 26.85
CA ARG A 126 -5.39 11.95 27.26
C ARG A 126 -5.43 12.34 28.74
N ARG A 127 -6.60 12.70 29.28
CA ARG A 127 -6.76 12.99 30.71
C ARG A 127 -6.48 11.77 31.58
N ASP A 128 -6.84 10.59 31.09
CA ASP A 128 -6.59 9.30 31.75
C ASP A 128 -5.13 8.83 31.61
N GLY A 129 -4.25 9.65 31.01
CA GLY A 129 -2.82 9.34 30.85
C GLY A 129 -2.51 8.25 29.81
N LEU A 130 -3.48 7.91 28.95
CA LEU A 130 -3.33 6.83 27.98
C LEU A 130 -2.57 7.30 26.74
N SER A 131 -1.51 6.58 26.40
CA SER A 131 -0.75 6.75 25.14
C SER A 131 -1.34 5.98 23.98
N VAL A 132 -2.19 4.99 24.27
CA VAL A 132 -2.88 4.12 23.30
C VAL A 132 -4.37 4.12 23.63
N LEU A 133 -5.23 4.27 22.62
CA LEU A 133 -6.68 4.19 22.83
C LEU A 133 -7.08 2.74 23.14
N PRO A 134 -7.78 2.50 24.25
CA PRO A 134 -8.38 1.20 24.50
C PRO A 134 -9.47 0.94 23.46
N GLU A 135 -9.85 -0.33 23.33
CA GLU A 135 -10.74 -0.79 22.27
C GLU A 135 -12.11 -0.10 22.27
N TYR A 136 -12.69 0.20 23.44
CA TYR A 136 -13.96 0.95 23.51
C TYR A 136 -13.82 2.37 22.96
N ALA A 137 -12.77 3.08 23.36
CA ALA A 137 -12.54 4.46 22.93
C ALA A 137 -12.19 4.50 21.43
N SER A 138 -11.48 3.49 20.93
CA SER A 138 -11.23 3.35 19.49
C SER A 138 -12.53 3.21 18.70
N ARG A 139 -13.51 2.48 19.24
CA ARG A 139 -14.82 2.29 18.58
C ARG A 139 -15.68 3.54 18.60
N GLU A 140 -15.80 4.19 19.76
CA GLU A 140 -16.47 5.50 19.84
C GLU A 140 -15.90 6.48 18.80
N LEU A 141 -14.58 6.46 18.61
CA LEU A 141 -13.92 7.29 17.61
C LEU A 141 -14.31 6.86 16.19
N LEU A 142 -14.33 5.57 15.86
CA LEU A 142 -14.74 5.08 14.55
C LEU A 142 -16.22 5.39 14.24
N GLU A 143 -17.11 5.23 15.23
CA GLU A 143 -18.53 5.58 15.12
C GLU A 143 -18.71 7.08 14.83
N ALA A 144 -17.97 7.94 15.54
CA ALA A 144 -17.99 9.38 15.31
C ALA A 144 -17.59 9.78 13.88
N TYR A 145 -16.80 8.94 13.20
CA TYR A 145 -16.42 9.12 11.78
C TYR A 145 -17.30 8.31 10.80
N GLY A 146 -18.33 7.60 11.28
CA GLY A 146 -19.19 6.77 10.44
C GLY A 146 -18.47 5.58 9.81
N ILE A 147 -17.38 5.12 10.41
CA ILE A 147 -16.62 3.96 9.92
C ILE A 147 -17.28 2.70 10.49
N PRO A 148 -17.86 1.82 9.66
CA PRO A 148 -18.50 0.61 10.14
C PRO A 148 -17.47 -0.39 10.65
N PHE A 149 -17.81 -1.10 11.72
CA PHE A 149 -17.05 -2.24 12.25
C PHE A 149 -18.00 -3.34 12.72
N ALA A 150 -17.46 -4.53 12.96
CA ALA A 150 -18.26 -5.67 13.39
C ALA A 150 -18.95 -5.37 14.74
N PRO A 151 -20.24 -5.68 14.89
CA PRO A 151 -20.91 -5.60 16.18
C PRO A 151 -20.21 -6.51 17.17
N VAL A 152 -20.15 -6.06 18.41
CA VAL A 152 -19.42 -6.76 19.45
C VAL A 152 -20.21 -6.75 20.72
N ARG A 153 -20.25 -7.91 21.37
CA ARG A 153 -20.83 -8.05 22.70
C ARG A 153 -19.74 -8.26 23.74
N ARG A 154 -19.76 -7.40 24.75
CA ARG A 154 -18.97 -7.55 25.98
C ARG A 154 -19.77 -8.28 27.02
N VAL A 155 -19.14 -9.24 27.67
CA VAL A 155 -19.77 -10.16 28.61
C VAL A 155 -18.85 -10.37 29.81
N PRO A 156 -19.37 -10.43 31.05
CA PRO A 156 -18.54 -10.50 32.24
C PRO A 156 -17.98 -11.91 32.51
N ASP A 157 -18.63 -12.95 32.00
CA ASP A 157 -18.38 -14.34 32.37
C ASP A 157 -18.65 -15.34 31.23
N ALA A 158 -18.44 -16.62 31.53
CA ALA A 158 -18.58 -17.71 30.57
C ALA A 158 -20.04 -17.89 30.08
N ASP A 159 -21.02 -17.72 30.96
CA ASP A 159 -22.43 -17.87 30.59
C ASP A 159 -22.89 -16.71 29.71
N GLY A 160 -22.43 -15.49 29.99
CA GLY A 160 -22.60 -14.35 29.11
C GLY A 160 -21.96 -14.59 27.74
N ALA A 161 -20.75 -15.14 27.70
CA ALA A 161 -20.06 -15.47 26.45
C ALA A 161 -20.79 -16.52 25.62
N VAL A 162 -21.37 -17.54 26.26
CA VAL A 162 -22.19 -18.55 25.58
C VAL A 162 -23.45 -17.93 24.99
N ARG A 163 -24.22 -17.15 25.78
CA ARG A 163 -25.43 -16.48 25.28
C ARG A 163 -25.10 -15.54 24.11
N ALA A 164 -24.04 -14.75 24.24
CA ALA A 164 -23.61 -13.86 23.16
C ALA A 164 -23.20 -14.65 21.91
N ALA A 165 -22.53 -15.80 22.06
CA ALA A 165 -22.15 -16.66 20.94
C ALA A 165 -23.36 -17.30 20.25
N GLU A 166 -24.36 -17.76 21.01
CA GLU A 166 -25.63 -18.27 20.48
C GLU A 166 -26.38 -17.22 19.65
N GLU A 167 -26.39 -15.97 20.13
CA GLU A 167 -27.01 -14.85 19.42
C GLU A 167 -26.17 -14.37 18.20
N VAL A 168 -24.85 -14.53 18.21
CA VAL A 168 -23.96 -14.15 17.08
C VAL A 168 -23.99 -15.23 15.98
N GLY A 169 -24.07 -16.50 16.37
CA GLY A 169 -23.92 -17.65 15.48
C GLY A 169 -22.46 -18.12 15.38
N TYR A 170 -22.27 -19.44 15.38
CA TYR A 170 -20.97 -20.10 15.32
C TYR A 170 -20.43 -20.24 13.87
N PRO A 171 -19.10 -20.30 13.66
CA PRO A 171 -18.04 -20.19 14.67
C PRO A 171 -17.82 -18.76 15.17
N VAL A 172 -17.43 -18.63 16.43
CA VAL A 172 -17.12 -17.33 17.06
C VAL A 172 -15.66 -17.23 17.48
N VAL A 173 -15.22 -15.99 17.63
CA VAL A 173 -13.95 -15.59 18.25
C VAL A 173 -14.25 -15.02 19.64
N LEU A 174 -13.44 -15.42 20.61
CA LEU A 174 -13.45 -14.88 21.97
C LEU A 174 -12.15 -14.09 22.21
N LYS A 175 -12.25 -12.89 22.78
CA LYS A 175 -11.08 -12.08 23.17
C LYS A 175 -11.23 -11.59 24.61
N VAL A 176 -10.13 -11.46 25.34
CA VAL A 176 -10.15 -10.84 26.68
C VAL A 176 -10.27 -9.32 26.56
N VAL A 177 -11.05 -8.72 27.47
CA VAL A 177 -11.12 -7.28 27.65
C VAL A 177 -10.33 -6.90 28.90
N SER A 178 -9.21 -6.21 28.72
CA SER A 178 -8.38 -5.68 29.80
C SER A 178 -7.62 -4.44 29.32
N PRO A 179 -7.67 -3.30 30.05
CA PRO A 179 -6.90 -2.11 29.71
C PRO A 179 -5.38 -2.35 29.70
N GLU A 180 -4.90 -3.26 30.54
CA GLU A 180 -3.47 -3.57 30.67
C GLU A 180 -2.96 -4.54 29.59
N ILE A 181 -3.86 -5.16 28.81
CA ILE A 181 -3.51 -6.14 27.76
C ILE A 181 -3.79 -5.54 26.38
N SER A 182 -2.75 -4.94 25.79
CA SER A 182 -2.80 -4.46 24.40
C SER A 182 -2.57 -5.60 23.39
N HIS A 183 -1.57 -6.46 23.61
CA HIS A 183 -1.25 -7.60 22.75
C HIS A 183 -1.93 -8.89 23.24
N LYS A 184 -3.24 -9.00 22.99
CA LYS A 184 -4.10 -10.09 23.51
C LYS A 184 -3.60 -11.49 23.11
N THR A 185 -3.16 -11.67 21.87
CA THR A 185 -2.70 -12.98 21.38
C THR A 185 -1.47 -13.49 22.13
N ASP A 186 -0.51 -12.61 22.43
CA ASP A 186 0.77 -12.97 23.05
C ASP A 186 0.60 -13.55 24.46
N VAL A 187 -0.43 -13.07 25.16
CA VAL A 187 -0.79 -13.53 26.51
C VAL A 187 -1.84 -14.63 26.52
N GLY A 188 -2.28 -15.13 25.36
CA GLY A 188 -3.33 -16.15 25.25
C GLY A 188 -4.75 -15.61 25.48
N GLY A 189 -4.95 -14.30 25.33
CA GLY A 189 -6.23 -13.60 25.47
C GLY A 189 -7.08 -13.61 24.19
N VAL A 190 -6.84 -14.52 23.25
CA VAL A 190 -7.65 -14.72 22.02
C VAL A 190 -7.86 -16.22 21.79
N ALA A 191 -9.10 -16.63 21.54
CA ALA A 191 -9.46 -17.98 21.14
C ALA A 191 -10.31 -17.92 19.87
N LEU A 192 -9.90 -18.68 18.87
CA LEU A 192 -10.51 -18.74 17.54
C LEU A 192 -11.22 -20.09 17.37
N ASP A 193 -12.05 -20.16 16.33
CA ASP A 193 -12.75 -21.35 15.84
C ASP A 193 -13.57 -22.05 16.92
N LEU A 194 -14.28 -21.28 17.75
CA LEU A 194 -15.18 -21.81 18.76
C LEU A 194 -16.50 -22.14 18.10
N ARG A 195 -16.84 -23.43 18.02
CA ARG A 195 -17.96 -23.95 17.21
C ARG A 195 -19.21 -24.29 18.01
N ASP A 196 -19.13 -24.27 19.33
CA ASP A 196 -20.25 -24.60 20.22
C ASP A 196 -20.06 -23.97 21.61
N ALA A 197 -21.09 -24.08 22.45
CA ALA A 197 -21.12 -23.54 23.80
C ALA A 197 -20.05 -24.16 24.73
N ALA A 198 -19.72 -25.44 24.55
CA ALA A 198 -18.72 -26.13 25.36
C ALA A 198 -17.31 -25.60 25.06
N ALA A 199 -17.00 -25.38 23.78
CA ALA A 199 -15.76 -24.77 23.32
C ALA A 199 -15.60 -23.34 23.87
N VAL A 200 -16.68 -22.55 23.91
CA VAL A 200 -16.67 -21.19 24.48
C VAL A 200 -16.38 -21.21 25.98
N ARG A 201 -17.07 -22.04 26.78
CA ARG A 201 -16.81 -22.16 28.22
C ARG A 201 -15.38 -22.58 28.50
N ALA A 202 -14.92 -23.63 27.82
CA ALA A 202 -13.56 -24.12 27.97
C ALA A 202 -12.52 -23.06 27.57
N ALA A 203 -12.81 -22.21 26.56
CA ALA A 203 -11.94 -21.11 26.19
C ALA A 203 -11.85 -20.02 27.28
N VAL A 204 -12.97 -19.65 27.91
CA VAL A 204 -12.99 -18.68 29.01
C VAL A 204 -12.15 -19.18 30.19
N ASP A 205 -12.32 -20.43 30.60
CA ASP A 205 -11.57 -21.00 31.72
C ASP A 205 -10.07 -21.08 31.42
N ARG A 206 -9.70 -21.51 30.21
CA ARG A 206 -8.30 -21.52 29.74
C ARG A 206 -7.70 -20.11 29.70
N MET A 207 -8.44 -19.11 29.24
CA MET A 207 -7.95 -17.72 29.23
C MET A 207 -7.72 -17.22 30.66
N ARG A 208 -8.66 -17.45 31.58
CA ARG A 208 -8.51 -17.04 32.98
C ARG A 208 -7.29 -17.67 33.64
N SER A 209 -7.06 -18.97 33.45
CA SER A 209 -5.89 -19.65 34.01
C SER A 209 -4.58 -19.15 33.38
N THR A 210 -4.55 -18.99 32.05
CA THR A 210 -3.36 -18.51 31.33
C THR A 210 -2.99 -17.08 31.73
N LEU A 211 -3.96 -16.18 31.80
CA LEU A 211 -3.74 -14.77 32.12
C LEU A 211 -3.31 -14.55 33.57
N ARG A 212 -3.76 -15.39 34.52
CA ARG A 212 -3.24 -15.38 35.91
C ARG A 212 -1.72 -15.59 35.97
N VAL A 213 -1.17 -16.37 35.04
CA VAL A 213 0.27 -16.65 34.98
C VAL A 213 1.01 -15.64 34.12
N ARG A 214 0.50 -15.34 32.92
CA ARG A 214 1.20 -14.52 31.91
C ARG A 214 0.98 -13.01 32.08
N ALA A 215 -0.10 -12.60 32.75
CA ALA A 215 -0.46 -11.20 32.98
C ALA A 215 -1.06 -11.01 34.39
N PRO A 216 -0.33 -11.36 35.48
CA PRO A 216 -0.88 -11.40 36.84
C PRO A 216 -1.37 -10.04 37.38
N LYS A 217 -0.88 -8.94 36.79
CA LYS A 217 -1.26 -7.56 37.15
C LYS A 217 -2.41 -7.01 36.31
N ALA A 218 -2.83 -7.72 35.26
CA ALA A 218 -3.89 -7.26 34.37
C ALA A 218 -5.27 -7.50 34.97
N ARG A 219 -6.14 -6.49 34.91
CA ARG A 219 -7.52 -6.63 35.34
C ARG A 219 -8.35 -7.11 34.15
N ILE A 220 -8.97 -8.29 34.31
CA ILE A 220 -9.93 -8.81 33.33
C ILE A 220 -11.28 -8.16 33.62
N GLU A 221 -11.75 -7.32 32.71
CA GLU A 221 -13.06 -6.66 32.80
C GLU A 221 -14.17 -7.52 32.18
N GLY A 222 -13.79 -8.52 31.38
CA GLY A 222 -14.70 -9.48 30.77
C GLY A 222 -14.13 -10.08 29.50
N PHE A 223 -15.02 -10.52 28.64
CA PHE A 223 -14.73 -11.12 27.35
C PHE A 223 -15.52 -10.43 26.25
N GLU A 224 -15.04 -10.64 25.05
CA GLU A 224 -15.60 -10.08 23.84
C GLU A 224 -15.88 -11.21 22.85
N VAL A 225 -17.12 -11.27 22.35
CA VAL A 225 -17.57 -12.30 21.40
C VAL A 225 -17.86 -11.66 20.05
N GLU A 226 -17.27 -12.23 19.00
CA GLU A 226 -17.40 -11.79 17.61
C GLU A 226 -17.63 -12.98 16.67
N ALA A 227 -18.33 -12.76 15.55
CA ALA A 227 -18.44 -13.76 14.51
C ALA A 227 -17.06 -14.01 13.87
N GLN A 228 -16.70 -15.27 13.64
CA GLN A 228 -15.47 -15.58 12.92
C GLN A 228 -15.68 -15.43 11.41
N VAL A 229 -14.91 -14.52 10.80
CA VAL A 229 -14.90 -14.36 9.34
C VAL A 229 -13.95 -15.39 8.72
N ALA A 230 -14.47 -16.27 7.87
CA ALA A 230 -13.65 -17.19 7.08
C ALA A 230 -12.89 -16.41 5.99
N GLY A 231 -11.57 -16.57 5.90
CA GLY A 231 -10.78 -16.08 4.77
C GLY A 231 -10.12 -14.70 4.93
N GLY A 232 -9.82 -14.27 6.16
CA GLY A 232 -8.88 -13.17 6.37
C GLY A 232 -7.44 -13.65 6.26
N GLU A 233 -6.90 -13.83 5.04
CA GLU A 233 -5.44 -13.81 4.89
C GLU A 233 -4.95 -12.51 5.56
N GLY A 234 -4.02 -12.61 6.51
CA GLY A 234 -3.33 -11.47 7.12
C GLY A 234 -2.44 -10.71 6.14
N GLY A 235 -2.87 -10.56 4.88
CA GLY A 235 -2.32 -9.65 3.91
C GLY A 235 -2.78 -8.23 4.20
N PRO A 236 -1.97 -7.21 3.87
CA PRO A 236 -2.34 -5.81 4.12
C PRO A 236 -3.67 -5.54 3.40
N ASP A 237 -4.72 -5.11 4.14
CA ASP A 237 -6.08 -4.84 3.60
C ASP A 237 -6.11 -4.52 2.11
N ARG A 238 -6.68 -5.49 1.40
CA ARG A 238 -7.22 -5.31 0.07
C ARG A 238 -8.63 -4.80 0.28
N HIS A 239 -8.81 -3.50 0.16
CA HIS A 239 -10.14 -2.97 -0.15
C HIS A 239 -10.57 -3.60 -1.47
N ALA A 240 -11.44 -4.61 -1.41
CA ALA A 240 -12.17 -5.08 -2.56
C ALA A 240 -13.04 -3.90 -3.04
N ALA A 241 -12.63 -3.30 -4.15
CA ALA A 241 -13.37 -2.26 -4.82
C ALA A 241 -14.76 -2.79 -5.19
N ARG A 242 -15.81 -2.13 -4.68
CA ARG A 242 -17.13 -2.21 -5.32
C ARG A 242 -16.96 -1.79 -6.79
N PRO A 243 -17.64 -2.44 -7.76
CA PRO A 243 -17.57 -2.02 -9.16
C PRO A 243 -17.98 -0.55 -9.24
N GLY A 244 -17.04 0.31 -9.66
CA GLY A 244 -17.23 1.77 -9.77
C GLY A 244 -16.35 2.64 -8.86
N VAL A 245 -15.65 2.09 -7.86
CA VAL A 245 -14.74 2.88 -6.99
C VAL A 245 -13.29 2.44 -7.20
N ARG A 246 -12.47 3.31 -7.81
CA ARG A 246 -11.03 3.04 -7.98
C ARG A 246 -10.37 2.85 -6.61
N PRO A 247 -9.57 1.79 -6.38
CA PRO A 247 -8.90 1.58 -5.11
C PRO A 247 -7.92 2.73 -4.82
N GLY A 248 -8.10 3.39 -3.68
CA GLY A 248 -7.17 4.40 -3.19
C GLY A 248 -5.85 3.74 -2.81
N ARG A 249 -4.74 4.18 -3.42
CA ARG A 249 -3.39 3.71 -3.05
C ARG A 249 -3.11 4.06 -1.60
N ARG A 250 -2.62 3.07 -0.85
CA ARG A 250 -2.08 3.25 0.49
C ARG A 250 -0.86 4.16 0.46
N LEU A 251 -0.97 5.30 1.13
CA LEU A 251 0.15 6.15 1.48
C LEU A 251 0.86 5.51 2.69
N ARG A 252 2.04 4.92 2.46
CA ARG A 252 2.99 4.69 3.55
C ARG A 252 3.56 6.06 3.94
N ALA A 253 3.23 6.54 5.14
CA ALA A 253 3.88 7.70 5.71
C ALA A 253 5.36 7.35 5.97
N ARG A 254 6.27 7.91 5.16
CA ARG A 254 7.66 8.07 5.58
C ARG A 254 7.73 9.32 6.43
N GLY A 255 8.08 9.15 7.71
CA GLY A 255 8.39 10.28 8.58
C GLY A 255 9.71 10.89 8.16
N ASP A 256 9.67 12.12 7.64
CA ASP A 256 10.80 13.03 7.66
C ASP A 256 10.64 13.95 8.86
N LEU A 257 11.28 13.55 9.97
CA LEU A 257 11.63 14.46 11.06
C LEU A 257 12.99 15.08 10.72
N ARG A 258 13.00 16.20 10.00
CA ARG A 258 14.12 17.17 10.00
C ARG A 258 13.61 18.59 9.74
N ARG A 259 13.34 19.31 10.83
CA ARG A 259 13.81 20.66 11.21
C ARG A 259 12.80 21.32 12.13
#